data_AF-A0A7X7IQK1-F1
#
_entry.id   AF-A0A7X7IQK1-F1
#
_cell.length_a   1.000
_cell.length_b   1.000
_cell.length_c   1.000
_cell.angle_alpha   90.00
_cell.angle_beta   90.00
_cell.angle_gamma   90.00
#
_symmetry.space_group_name_H-M   'P 1'
#
loop_
_entity.id
_entity.type
_entity.pdbx_description
1 polymer ?
#
loop_
_entity_poly.entity_id
_entity_poly.type
_entity_poly.pdbx_seq_one_letter_code
_entity_poly.pdbx_strand_id
1 'polypeptide(L)'
;LGDGTYLVPLALVERVNSTLDDYAEKYTEAGSSFVEAYPSAVQQAEWDLVDQYNRSDYATAEAIGAAIRLERRFVDFGTPSPEKVGFEIWQQEKAKAEEAWGDAINEIREGLRESFEKLITTFAGCLEPSNGKRRILQDATLDNVNRFLDVFEARNLTNDAELSELVAKAKDVLGGRSANAIRRSPFVKEQIRQGMRDVSEKLAALVEDAPTRKISFDE
;
A
#
# COMPACT_ATOMS: atom_id res chain seq x y z
N LEU A 1 5.79 11.20 6.21
CA LEU A 1 4.41 11.66 6.50
C LEU A 1 3.89 10.88 7.70
N GLY A 2 3.20 11.50 8.66
CA GLY A 2 2.71 10.80 9.85
C GLY A 2 1.68 9.71 9.53
N ASP A 3 1.38 8.85 10.52
CA ASP A 3 0.35 7.82 10.42
C ASP A 3 -0.98 8.41 9.92
N GLY A 4 -1.59 7.78 8.92
CA GLY A 4 -2.87 8.20 8.34
C GLY A 4 -2.81 9.24 7.22
N THR A 5 -1.61 9.67 6.79
CA THR A 5 -1.45 10.56 5.62
C THR A 5 -0.82 9.81 4.44
N TYR A 6 -1.47 9.84 3.28
CA TYR A 6 -1.03 9.14 2.08
C TYR A 6 -0.95 10.08 0.88
N LEU A 7 0.13 9.98 0.10
CA LEU A 7 0.22 10.63 -1.20
C LEU A 7 -0.51 9.78 -2.24
N VAL A 8 -1.42 10.42 -2.99
CA VAL A 8 -2.22 9.77 -4.02
C VAL A 8 -1.92 10.45 -5.35
N PRO A 9 -1.46 9.72 -6.38
CA PRO A 9 -1.35 10.25 -7.73
C PRO A 9 -2.67 10.84 -8.20
N LEU A 10 -2.63 12.02 -8.85
CA LEU A 10 -3.84 12.69 -9.36
C LEU A 10 -4.69 11.76 -10.25
N ALA A 11 -4.04 10.96 -11.09
CA ALA A 11 -4.69 9.96 -11.96
C ALA A 11 -5.44 8.84 -11.19
N LEU A 12 -5.15 8.64 -9.90
CA LEU A 12 -5.79 7.65 -9.05
C LEU A 12 -6.77 8.24 -8.04
N VAL A 13 -6.87 9.57 -7.93
CA VAL A 13 -7.70 10.24 -6.91
C VAL A 13 -9.15 9.79 -7.00
N GLU A 14 -9.76 9.77 -8.19
CA GLU A 14 -11.16 9.36 -8.35
C GLU A 14 -11.40 7.92 -7.90
N ARG A 15 -10.51 7.00 -8.31
CA ARG A 15 -10.58 5.58 -7.93
C ARG A 15 -10.40 5.39 -6.42
N VAL A 16 -9.42 6.07 -5.83
CA VAL A 16 -9.18 6.00 -4.38
C VAL A 16 -10.37 6.57 -3.63
N ASN A 17 -10.93 7.70 -4.07
CA ASN A 17 -12.08 8.31 -3.43
C ASN A 17 -13.31 7.39 -3.47
N SER A 18 -13.64 6.83 -4.63
CA SER A 18 -14.73 5.86 -4.78
C SER A 18 -14.52 4.62 -3.89
N THR A 19 -13.29 4.10 -3.83
CA THR A 19 -12.96 2.97 -2.94
C THR A 19 -13.18 3.35 -1.48
N LEU A 20 -12.74 4.55 -1.06
CA LEU A 20 -12.91 5.03 0.30
C LEU A 20 -14.39 5.28 0.64
N ASP A 21 -15.23 5.66 -0.32
CA ASP A 21 -16.67 5.79 -0.13
C ASP A 21 -17.32 4.43 0.15
N ASP A 22 -16.97 3.39 -0.63
CA ASP A 22 -17.45 2.02 -0.39
C ASP A 22 -17.05 1.50 0.99
N TYR A 23 -15.82 1.81 1.43
CA TYR A 23 -15.35 1.42 2.76
C TYR A 23 -15.98 2.26 3.88
N ALA A 24 -16.30 3.53 3.64
CA ALA A 24 -17.01 4.37 4.60
C ALA A 24 -18.41 3.82 4.89
N GLU A 25 -19.10 3.34 3.86
CA GLU A 25 -20.42 2.69 4.00
C GLU A 25 -20.31 1.41 4.83
N LYS A 26 -19.40 0.50 4.45
CA LYS A 26 -19.14 -0.74 5.20
C LYS A 26 -18.71 -0.51 6.64
N TYR A 27 -17.88 0.51 6.88
CA TYR A 27 -17.46 0.90 8.22
C TYR A 27 -18.64 1.36 9.06
N THR A 28 -19.54 2.16 8.47
CA THR A 28 -20.75 2.66 9.14
C THR A 28 -21.71 1.51 9.46
N GLU A 29 -21.92 0.58 8.53
CA GLU A 29 -22.75 -0.61 8.72
C GLU A 29 -22.20 -1.53 9.81
N ALA A 30 -20.90 -1.84 9.75
CA ALA A 30 -20.22 -2.65 10.76
C ALA A 30 -20.24 -1.98 12.14
N GLY A 31 -20.02 -0.66 12.19
CA GLY A 31 -20.11 0.13 13.42
C GLY A 31 -21.50 0.11 14.04
N SER A 32 -22.54 0.26 13.21
CA SER A 32 -23.93 0.19 13.66
C SER A 32 -24.27 -1.19 14.21
N SER A 33 -23.86 -2.25 13.50
CA SER A 33 -24.05 -3.65 13.93
C SER A 33 -23.34 -3.94 15.26
N PHE A 34 -22.14 -3.38 15.44
CA PHE A 34 -21.39 -3.50 16.70
C PHE A 34 -22.11 -2.81 17.85
N VAL A 35 -22.58 -1.57 17.65
CA VAL A 35 -23.31 -0.80 18.66
C VAL A 35 -24.62 -1.50 19.06
N GLU A 36 -25.32 -2.10 18.10
CA GLU A 36 -26.55 -2.87 18.35
C GLU A 36 -26.28 -4.13 19.19
N ALA A 37 -25.20 -4.87 18.90
CA ALA A 37 -24.83 -6.07 19.63
C ALA A 37 -24.16 -5.80 21.00
N TYR A 38 -23.62 -4.59 21.19
CA TYR A 38 -22.82 -4.24 22.36
C TYR A 38 -23.54 -4.47 23.71
N PRO A 39 -24.81 -4.07 23.92
CA PRO A 39 -25.50 -4.29 25.19
C PRO A 39 -25.59 -5.78 25.57
N SER A 40 -25.85 -6.66 24.61
CA SER A 40 -25.90 -8.10 24.83
C SER A 40 -24.52 -8.66 25.20
N ALA A 41 -23.44 -8.15 24.59
CA ALA A 41 -22.09 -8.53 24.95
C ALA A 41 -21.70 -8.09 26.37
N VAL A 42 -22.15 -6.90 26.80
CA VAL A 42 -21.96 -6.43 28.19
C VAL A 42 -22.73 -7.30 29.18
N GLN A 43 -23.97 -7.70 28.85
CA GLN A 43 -24.76 -8.61 29.69
C GLN A 43 -24.11 -9.99 29.81
N GLN A 44 -23.55 -10.51 28.71
CA GLN A 44 -22.79 -11.76 28.75
C GLN A 44 -21.55 -11.64 29.64
N ALA A 45 -20.82 -10.53 29.53
CA ALA A 45 -19.65 -10.28 30.38
C ALA A 45 -20.02 -10.17 31.87
N GLU A 46 -21.20 -9.64 32.20
CA GLU A 46 -21.73 -9.61 33.58
C GLU A 46 -21.92 -11.04 34.13
N TRP A 47 -22.44 -11.97 33.33
CA TRP A 47 -22.58 -13.37 33.73
C TRP A 47 -21.25 -14.11 33.83
N ASP A 48 -20.31 -13.84 32.91
CA ASP A 48 -19.04 -14.57 32.84
C ASP A 48 -18.04 -14.12 33.92
N LEU A 49 -18.01 -12.82 34.23
CA LEU A 49 -17.04 -12.24 35.16
C LEU A 49 -17.50 -12.25 36.62
N VAL A 50 -18.81 -12.30 36.87
CA VAL A 50 -19.43 -12.35 38.20
C VAL A 50 -18.79 -11.32 39.16
N ASP A 51 -17.98 -11.75 40.13
CA ASP A 51 -17.35 -10.87 41.13
C ASP A 51 -16.29 -9.93 40.54
N GLN A 52 -15.76 -10.24 39.35
CA GLN A 52 -14.82 -9.39 38.63
C GLN A 52 -15.51 -8.40 37.69
N TYR A 53 -16.84 -8.48 37.54
CA TYR A 53 -17.57 -7.54 36.70
C TYR A 53 -17.58 -6.14 37.32
N ASN A 54 -17.21 -5.15 36.53
CA ASN A 54 -17.35 -3.75 36.89
C ASN A 54 -18.03 -2.96 35.76
N ARG A 55 -19.22 -2.42 36.03
CA ARG A 55 -20.01 -1.66 35.05
C ARG A 55 -19.27 -0.44 34.49
N SER A 56 -18.40 0.20 35.28
CA SER A 56 -17.68 1.41 34.83
C SER A 56 -16.67 1.14 33.73
N ASP A 57 -16.24 -0.11 33.56
CA ASP A 57 -15.24 -0.49 32.56
C ASP A 57 -15.84 -0.56 31.15
N TYR A 58 -17.17 -0.47 31.06
CA TYR A 58 -17.94 -0.53 29.83
C TYR A 58 -18.59 0.83 29.56
N ALA A 59 -18.35 1.41 28.39
CA ALA A 59 -19.02 2.64 27.98
C ALA A 59 -20.53 2.42 27.73
N THR A 60 -21.28 3.49 27.46
CA THR A 60 -22.66 3.34 26.95
C THR A 60 -22.62 3.04 25.45
N ALA A 61 -23.64 2.35 24.93
CA ALA A 61 -23.78 2.11 23.49
C ALA A 61 -23.77 3.42 22.70
N GLU A 62 -24.37 4.48 23.25
CA GLU A 62 -24.35 5.83 22.67
C GLU A 62 -22.93 6.42 22.60
N ALA A 63 -22.14 6.32 23.69
CA ALA A 63 -20.77 6.81 23.72
C ALA A 63 -19.86 6.04 22.73
N ILE A 64 -20.06 4.73 22.60
CA ILE A 64 -19.35 3.91 21.60
C ILE A 64 -19.75 4.33 20.19
N GLY A 65 -21.05 4.49 19.92
CA GLY A 65 -21.53 4.93 18.61
C GLY A 65 -20.95 6.28 18.22
N ALA A 66 -20.87 7.23 19.16
CA ALA A 66 -20.26 8.54 18.92
C ALA A 66 -18.74 8.47 18.67
N ALA A 67 -18.05 7.46 19.18
CA ALA A 67 -16.62 7.26 18.99
C ALA A 67 -16.27 6.59 17.64
N ILE A 68 -17.21 5.89 17.01
CA ILE A 68 -17.01 5.23 15.72
C ILE A 68 -17.16 6.28 14.61
N ARG A 69 -16.03 6.72 14.07
CA ARG A 69 -16.00 7.80 13.09
C ARG A 69 -14.87 7.64 12.09
N LEU A 70 -15.17 8.01 10.84
CA LEU A 70 -14.20 8.13 9.76
C LEU A 70 -14.22 9.57 9.22
N GLU A 71 -13.09 10.27 9.29
CA GLU A 71 -12.89 11.55 8.63
C GLU A 71 -11.85 11.44 7.52
N ARG A 72 -12.07 12.16 6.41
CA ARG A 72 -11.15 12.25 5.28
C ARG A 72 -11.00 13.71 4.88
N ARG A 73 -9.78 14.16 4.61
CA ARG A 73 -9.50 15.53 4.15
C ARG A 73 -8.38 15.50 3.11
N PHE A 74 -8.53 16.30 2.07
CA PHE A 74 -7.43 16.62 1.16
C PHE A 74 -6.64 17.78 1.75
N VAL A 75 -5.32 17.63 1.81
CA VAL A 75 -4.41 18.67 2.29
C VAL A 75 -3.59 19.14 1.10
N ASP A 76 -3.52 20.46 0.92
CA ASP A 76 -2.63 21.08 -0.06
C ASP A 76 -1.29 21.39 0.62
N PHE A 77 -0.20 20.90 0.02
CA PHE A 77 1.17 21.12 0.48
C PHE A 77 1.84 22.11 -0.48
N GLY A 78 1.51 23.39 -0.33
CA GLY A 78 2.07 24.48 -1.13
C GLY A 78 2.70 25.57 -0.27
N THR A 79 3.70 26.27 -0.82
CA THR A 79 4.19 27.52 -0.24
C THR A 79 3.13 28.62 -0.44
N PRO A 80 2.81 29.45 0.58
CA PRO A 80 1.90 30.58 0.42
C PRO A 80 2.32 31.48 -0.75
N SER A 81 1.37 32.13 -1.44
CA SER A 81 1.68 32.97 -2.60
C SER A 81 2.66 34.11 -2.25
N PRO A 82 3.51 34.56 -3.21
CA PRO A 82 4.47 35.65 -2.99
C PRO A 82 3.81 36.95 -2.45
N GLU A 83 2.56 37.19 -2.83
CA GLU A 83 1.74 38.32 -2.37
C GLU A 83 1.45 38.30 -0.86
N LYS A 84 1.46 37.12 -0.24
CA LYS A 84 1.15 36.93 1.19
C LYS A 84 2.38 36.97 2.09
N VAL A 85 3.55 36.59 1.57
CA VAL A 85 4.78 36.42 2.37
C VAL A 85 5.96 37.27 1.88
N GLY A 86 5.84 37.95 0.74
CA GLY A 86 6.93 38.67 0.08
C GLY A 86 7.79 37.75 -0.80
N PHE A 87 8.36 38.31 -1.88
CA PHE A 87 9.07 37.53 -2.91
C PHE A 87 10.31 36.80 -2.37
N GLU A 88 11.09 37.44 -1.51
CA GLU A 88 12.33 36.87 -0.97
C GLU A 88 12.07 35.68 -0.03
N ILE A 89 11.09 35.82 0.87
CA ILE A 89 10.66 34.73 1.77
C ILE A 89 10.02 33.60 0.96
N TRP A 90 9.19 33.92 -0.05
CA TRP A 90 8.63 32.91 -0.94
C TRP A 90 9.70 32.10 -1.66
N GLN A 91 10.73 32.76 -2.20
CA GLN A 91 11.84 32.06 -2.87
C GLN A 91 12.61 31.15 -1.92
N GLN A 92 12.87 31.60 -0.68
CA GLN A 92 13.55 30.78 0.33
C GLN A 92 12.71 29.56 0.73
N GLU A 93 11.42 29.76 1.03
CA GLU A 93 10.52 28.68 1.43
C GLU A 93 10.22 27.72 0.26
N LYS A 94 10.18 28.21 -0.97
CA LYS A 94 10.08 27.38 -2.18
C LYS A 94 11.32 26.50 -2.33
N ALA A 95 12.52 27.06 -2.18
CA ALA A 95 13.77 26.28 -2.27
C ALA A 95 13.85 25.20 -1.18
N LYS A 96 13.50 25.53 0.07
CA LYS A 96 13.40 24.54 1.17
C LYS A 96 12.37 23.46 0.87
N ALA A 97 11.20 23.84 0.33
CA ALA A 97 10.18 22.88 -0.06
C ALA A 97 10.71 21.96 -1.16
N GLU A 98 11.35 22.49 -2.21
CA GLU A 98 11.96 21.70 -3.29
C GLU A 98 13.01 20.70 -2.77
N GLU A 99 13.85 21.10 -1.81
CA GLU A 99 14.82 20.21 -1.14
C GLU A 99 14.11 19.10 -0.35
N ALA A 100 13.14 19.44 0.49
CA ALA A 100 12.35 18.47 1.25
C ALA A 100 11.54 17.52 0.34
N TRP A 101 11.06 18.00 -0.81
CA TRP A 101 10.40 17.19 -1.83
C TRP A 101 11.37 16.23 -2.50
N GLY A 102 12.66 16.58 -2.63
CA GLY A 102 13.69 15.69 -3.17
C GLY A 102 13.81 14.38 -2.39
N ASP A 103 13.90 14.47 -1.06
CA ASP A 103 13.95 13.29 -0.19
C ASP A 103 12.65 12.49 -0.25
N ALA A 104 11.50 13.16 -0.23
CA ALA A 104 10.19 12.48 -0.35
C ALA A 104 10.04 11.76 -1.70
N ILE A 105 10.53 12.35 -2.80
CA ILE A 105 10.53 11.73 -4.13
C ILE A 105 11.40 10.46 -4.12
N ASN A 106 12.57 10.50 -3.48
CA ASN A 106 13.42 9.31 -3.35
C ASN A 106 12.73 8.22 -2.52
N GLU A 107 12.13 8.56 -1.37
CA GLU A 107 11.37 7.61 -0.55
C GLU A 107 10.19 6.98 -1.33
N ILE A 108 9.47 7.76 -2.15
CA ILE A 108 8.39 7.25 -3.02
C ILE A 108 8.95 6.28 -4.06
N ARG A 109 10.08 6.62 -4.69
CA ARG A 109 10.73 5.77 -5.70
C ARG A 109 11.15 4.43 -5.08
N GLU A 110 11.87 4.48 -3.97
CA GLU A 110 12.37 3.31 -3.25
C GLU A 110 11.22 2.43 -2.76
N GLY A 111 10.21 3.03 -2.11
CA GLY A 111 9.04 2.28 -1.65
C GLY A 111 8.28 1.60 -2.79
N LEU A 112 8.25 2.19 -3.99
CA LEU A 112 7.66 1.54 -5.18
C LEU A 112 8.53 0.39 -5.71
N ARG A 113 9.86 0.55 -5.74
CA ARG A 113 10.82 -0.52 -6.10
C ARG A 113 10.71 -1.71 -5.14
N GLU A 114 10.79 -1.47 -3.83
CA GLU A 114 10.66 -2.51 -2.79
C GLU A 114 9.31 -3.23 -2.84
N SER A 115 8.22 -2.48 -3.07
CA SER A 115 6.88 -3.06 -3.23
C SER A 115 6.83 -4.03 -4.40
N PHE A 116 7.47 -3.67 -5.52
CA PHE A 116 7.54 -4.56 -6.69
C PHE A 116 8.43 -5.78 -6.41
N GLU A 117 9.57 -5.57 -5.76
CA GLU A 117 10.54 -6.63 -5.42
C GLU A 117 9.89 -7.72 -4.56
N LYS A 118 9.22 -7.31 -3.49
CA LYS A 118 8.51 -8.22 -2.59
C LYS A 118 7.48 -9.07 -3.33
N LEU A 119 6.75 -8.44 -4.25
CA LEU A 119 5.69 -9.08 -5.02
C LEU A 119 6.25 -10.07 -6.04
N ILE A 120 7.31 -9.70 -6.78
CA ILE A 120 7.98 -10.58 -7.74
C ILE A 120 8.69 -11.75 -7.04
N THR A 121 9.39 -11.49 -5.94
CA THR A 121 10.04 -12.52 -5.12
C THR A 121 9.03 -13.55 -4.62
N THR A 122 7.87 -13.08 -4.14
CA THR A 122 6.78 -13.97 -3.71
C THR A 122 6.26 -14.81 -4.86
N PHE A 123 6.01 -14.20 -6.02
CA PHE A 123 5.51 -14.89 -7.22
C PHE A 123 6.52 -15.92 -7.74
N ALA A 124 7.79 -15.55 -7.91
CA ALA A 124 8.86 -16.43 -8.34
C ALA A 124 9.03 -17.62 -7.38
N GLY A 125 8.98 -17.38 -6.07
CA GLY A 125 9.03 -18.42 -5.06
C GLY A 125 7.87 -19.43 -5.10
N CYS A 126 6.72 -19.06 -5.68
CA CYS A 126 5.61 -19.98 -5.94
C CYS A 126 5.81 -20.85 -7.19
N LEU A 127 6.74 -20.46 -8.08
CA LEU A 127 7.07 -21.21 -9.28
C LEU A 127 8.19 -22.24 -9.04
N GLU A 128 9.00 -22.06 -8.01
CA GLU A 128 10.10 -22.95 -7.65
C GLU A 128 9.65 -24.38 -7.31
N PRO A 129 10.45 -25.41 -7.66
CA PRO A 129 10.21 -26.78 -7.21
C PRO A 129 10.36 -26.87 -5.68
N SER A 130 9.41 -27.51 -5.00
CA SER A 130 9.53 -27.70 -3.55
C SER A 130 10.20 -29.01 -3.17
N ASN A 131 11.19 -28.95 -2.28
CA ASN A 131 11.69 -30.12 -1.56
C ASN A 131 10.74 -30.50 -0.40
N GLY A 132 9.57 -31.06 -0.73
CA GLY A 132 8.68 -31.75 0.23
C GLY A 132 7.32 -31.09 0.56
N LYS A 133 7.12 -29.78 0.31
CA LYS A 133 5.79 -29.12 0.38
C LYS A 133 5.57 -28.20 -0.82
N ARG A 134 4.72 -28.62 -1.76
CA ARG A 134 4.43 -27.86 -3.00
C ARG A 134 3.90 -26.48 -2.65
N ARG A 135 4.68 -25.42 -2.95
CA ARG A 135 4.13 -24.08 -3.10
C ARG A 135 3.34 -24.09 -4.42
N ILE A 136 2.02 -23.97 -4.30
CA ILE A 136 1.13 -23.89 -5.45
C ILE A 136 0.99 -22.40 -5.77
N LEU A 137 1.26 -22.00 -7.01
CA LEU A 137 0.88 -20.67 -7.49
C LEU A 137 -0.62 -20.52 -7.29
N GLN A 138 -1.10 -19.61 -6.46
CA GLN A 138 -2.53 -19.35 -6.27
C GLN A 138 -3.02 -18.29 -7.26
N ASP A 139 -4.31 -18.30 -7.59
CA ASP A 139 -4.89 -17.30 -8.50
C ASP A 139 -4.69 -15.88 -7.91
N ALA A 140 -4.96 -15.72 -6.61
CA ALA A 140 -4.75 -14.47 -5.88
C ALA A 140 -3.30 -13.94 -5.96
N THR A 141 -2.30 -14.82 -6.01
CA THR A 141 -0.89 -14.40 -6.16
C THR A 141 -0.67 -13.74 -7.51
N LEU A 142 -1.17 -14.36 -8.59
CA LEU A 142 -1.07 -13.80 -9.93
C LEU A 142 -1.91 -12.53 -10.08
N ASP A 143 -3.12 -12.51 -9.54
CA ASP A 143 -4.01 -11.34 -9.59
C ASP A 143 -3.38 -10.14 -8.89
N ASN A 144 -2.69 -10.35 -7.78
CA ASN A 144 -1.95 -9.28 -7.09
C ASN A 144 -0.81 -8.74 -7.97
N VAL A 145 -0.09 -9.61 -8.68
CA VAL A 145 0.95 -9.18 -9.64
C VAL A 145 0.34 -8.37 -10.77
N ASN A 146 -0.68 -8.89 -11.45
CA ASN A 146 -1.34 -8.19 -12.55
C ASN A 146 -1.90 -6.84 -12.10
N ARG A 147 -2.56 -6.77 -10.94
CA ARG A 147 -3.08 -5.51 -10.40
C ARG A 147 -1.98 -4.48 -10.19
N PHE A 148 -0.81 -4.88 -9.69
CA PHE A 148 0.33 -3.98 -9.53
C PHE A 148 0.80 -3.46 -10.90
N LEU A 149 0.99 -4.37 -11.86
CA LEU A 149 1.45 -4.03 -13.22
C LEU A 149 0.47 -3.08 -13.93
N ASP A 150 -0.83 -3.27 -13.75
CA ASP A 150 -1.89 -2.47 -14.40
C ASP A 150 -1.90 -1.02 -13.91
N VAL A 151 -1.64 -0.79 -12.62
CA VAL A 151 -1.65 0.56 -12.03
C VAL A 151 -0.28 1.21 -11.96
N PHE A 152 0.78 0.52 -12.41
CA PHE A 152 2.16 0.97 -12.25
C PHE A 152 2.40 2.35 -12.85
N GLU A 153 1.98 2.59 -14.09
CA GLU A 153 2.18 3.87 -14.78
C GLU A 153 1.64 5.05 -13.96
N ALA A 154 0.42 4.90 -13.44
CA ALA A 154 -0.20 5.93 -12.61
C ALA A 154 0.49 6.10 -11.25
N ARG A 155 1.21 5.09 -10.76
CA ARG A 155 1.97 5.12 -9.50
C ARG A 155 3.42 5.56 -9.66
N ASN A 156 3.97 5.56 -10.88
CA ASN A 156 5.34 5.98 -11.16
C ASN A 156 5.46 7.51 -11.17
N LEU A 157 5.23 8.12 -10.00
CA LEU A 157 5.28 9.57 -9.80
C LEU A 157 6.67 10.18 -10.04
N THR A 158 7.71 9.35 -10.00
CA THR A 158 9.11 9.77 -10.04
C THR A 158 9.77 9.55 -11.39
N ASN A 159 9.01 9.11 -12.40
CA ASN A 159 9.47 8.74 -13.74
C ASN A 159 10.67 7.79 -13.72
N ASP A 160 10.62 6.79 -12.85
CA ASP A 160 11.67 5.77 -12.73
C ASP A 160 11.70 4.88 -13.99
N ALA A 161 12.59 5.20 -14.92
CA ALA A 161 12.71 4.51 -16.20
C ALA A 161 13.19 3.06 -16.04
N GLU A 162 14.14 2.80 -15.14
CA GLU A 162 14.68 1.46 -14.89
C GLU A 162 13.59 0.54 -14.35
N LEU A 163 12.81 1.02 -13.37
CA LEU A 163 11.68 0.26 -12.84
C LEU A 163 10.60 0.04 -13.92
N SER A 164 10.36 1.04 -14.78
CA SER A 164 9.40 0.94 -15.88
C SER A 164 9.79 -0.16 -16.89
N GLU A 165 11.07 -0.28 -17.23
CA GLU A 165 11.58 -1.34 -18.10
C GLU A 165 11.37 -2.74 -17.48
N LEU A 166 11.62 -2.88 -16.17
CA LEU A 166 11.40 -4.14 -15.46
C LEU A 166 9.92 -4.52 -15.39
N VAL A 167 9.03 -3.54 -15.17
CA VAL A 167 7.58 -3.73 -15.21
C VAL A 167 7.12 -4.17 -16.60
N ALA A 168 7.63 -3.53 -17.65
CA ALA A 168 7.32 -3.91 -19.03
C ALA A 168 7.79 -5.35 -19.33
N LYS A 169 9.02 -5.71 -18.91
CA LYS A 169 9.53 -7.08 -19.02
C LYS A 169 8.65 -8.08 -18.26
N ALA A 170 8.22 -7.75 -17.05
CA ALA A 170 7.34 -8.62 -16.27
C ALA A 170 5.97 -8.82 -16.94
N LYS A 171 5.38 -7.76 -17.52
CA LYS A 171 4.13 -7.86 -18.31
C LYS A 171 4.28 -8.80 -19.50
N ASP A 172 5.37 -8.66 -20.26
CA ASP A 172 5.65 -9.50 -21.43
C ASP A 172 5.83 -10.98 -21.05
N VAL A 173 6.60 -11.24 -19.99
CA VAL A 173 6.82 -12.61 -19.48
C VAL A 173 5.50 -13.27 -19.06
N LEU A 174 4.60 -12.55 -18.38
CA LEU A 174 3.28 -13.08 -17.99
C LEU A 174 2.36 -13.29 -19.20
N GLY A 175 2.38 -12.37 -20.16
CA GLY A 175 1.62 -12.47 -21.41
C GLY A 175 0.09 -12.61 -21.21
N GLY A 176 -0.45 -12.07 -20.11
CA GLY A 176 -1.89 -12.11 -19.79
C GLY A 176 -2.45 -13.52 -19.49
N ARG A 177 -1.58 -14.51 -19.23
CA ARG A 177 -2.01 -15.89 -18.96
C ARG A 177 -2.68 -16.03 -17.59
N SER A 178 -3.66 -16.91 -17.48
CA SER A 178 -4.27 -17.26 -16.18
C SER A 178 -3.38 -18.19 -15.37
N ALA A 179 -3.50 -18.17 -14.04
CA ALA A 179 -2.71 -19.04 -13.17
C ALA A 179 -2.96 -20.53 -13.45
N ASN A 180 -4.18 -20.90 -13.85
CA ASN A 180 -4.49 -22.26 -14.29
C ASN A 180 -3.69 -22.65 -15.56
N ALA A 181 -3.62 -21.76 -16.56
CA ALA A 181 -2.83 -22.01 -17.77
C ALA A 181 -1.34 -22.21 -17.45
N ILE A 182 -0.80 -21.42 -16.50
CA ILE A 182 0.59 -21.57 -16.03
C ILE A 182 0.79 -22.90 -15.32
N ARG A 183 -0.12 -23.32 -14.44
CA ARG A 183 -0.02 -24.60 -13.71
C ARG A 183 -0.05 -25.82 -14.64
N ARG A 184 -0.87 -25.79 -15.69
CA ARG A 184 -1.10 -26.94 -16.59
C ARG A 184 0.01 -27.17 -17.61
N SER A 185 0.91 -26.21 -17.81
CA SER A 185 2.01 -26.32 -18.76
C SER A 185 3.36 -26.17 -18.05
N PRO A 186 4.08 -27.28 -17.82
CA PRO A 186 5.42 -27.25 -17.23
C PRO A 186 6.39 -26.35 -18.01
N PHE A 187 6.29 -26.35 -19.34
CA PHE A 187 7.08 -25.51 -20.22
C PHE A 187 6.82 -24.01 -19.98
N VAL A 188 5.54 -23.60 -19.97
CA VAL A 188 5.18 -22.19 -19.72
C VAL A 188 5.56 -21.78 -18.30
N LYS A 189 5.36 -22.67 -17.32
CA LYS A 189 5.77 -22.44 -15.94
C LYS A 189 7.26 -22.16 -15.84
N GLU A 190 8.07 -22.96 -16.52
CA GLU A 190 9.53 -22.83 -16.54
C GLU A 190 9.98 -21.53 -17.25
N GLN A 191 9.38 -21.19 -18.39
CA GLN A 191 9.64 -19.94 -19.10
C GLN A 191 9.34 -18.72 -18.23
N ILE A 192 8.19 -18.70 -17.56
CA ILE A 192 7.80 -17.60 -16.65
C ILE A 192 8.75 -17.55 -15.45
N ARG A 193 9.12 -18.71 -14.89
CA ARG A 193 10.06 -18.78 -13.77
C ARG A 193 11.41 -18.16 -14.11
N GLN A 194 11.98 -18.50 -15.27
CA GLN A 194 13.24 -17.93 -15.74
C GLN A 194 13.11 -16.42 -15.97
N GLY A 195 12.08 -15.99 -16.72
CA GLY A 195 11.87 -14.56 -16.98
C GLY A 195 11.66 -13.73 -15.71
N MET A 196 10.97 -14.27 -14.71
CA MET A 196 10.75 -13.60 -13.42
C MET A 196 11.98 -13.61 -12.53
N ARG A 197 12.84 -14.63 -12.60
CA ARG A 197 14.14 -14.61 -11.92
C ARG A 197 15.01 -13.47 -12.46
N ASP A 198 15.11 -13.31 -13.78
CA ASP A 198 15.88 -12.20 -14.35
C ASP A 198 15.34 -10.83 -13.91
N VAL A 199 14.01 -10.68 -13.86
CA VAL A 199 13.39 -9.43 -13.37
C VAL A 199 13.72 -9.22 -11.90
N SER A 200 13.61 -10.26 -11.08
CA SER A 200 13.91 -10.21 -9.65
C SER A 200 15.37 -9.86 -9.37
N GLU A 201 16.33 -10.44 -10.11
CA GLU A 201 17.76 -10.18 -9.92
C GLU A 201 18.12 -8.74 -10.27
N LYS A 202 17.60 -8.22 -11.39
CA LYS A 202 17.79 -6.82 -11.76
C LYS A 202 17.11 -5.86 -10.78
N LEU A 203 15.93 -6.22 -10.29
CA LEU A 203 15.20 -5.42 -9.33
C LEU A 203 15.88 -5.37 -7.96
N ALA A 204 16.45 -6.50 -7.51
CA ALA A 204 17.24 -6.54 -6.29
C ALA A 204 18.45 -5.60 -6.39
N ALA A 205 19.17 -5.58 -7.52
CA ALA A 205 20.26 -4.62 -7.73
C ALA A 205 19.78 -3.16 -7.65
N LEU A 206 18.62 -2.83 -8.23
CA LEU A 206 18.03 -1.48 -8.15
C LEU A 206 17.60 -1.06 -6.73
N VAL A 207 17.32 -2.02 -5.86
CA VAL A 207 16.97 -1.79 -4.44
C VAL A 207 18.24 -1.73 -3.59
N GLU A 208 19.24 -2.57 -3.87
CA GLU A 208 20.54 -2.57 -3.16
C GLU A 208 21.37 -1.31 -3.44
N ASP A 209 21.33 -0.79 -4.68
CA ASP A 209 22.00 0.46 -5.06
C ASP A 209 21.26 1.72 -4.54
N ALA A 210 20.13 1.56 -3.85
CA ALA A 210 19.41 2.69 -3.27
C ALA A 210 20.24 3.34 -2.14
N PRO A 211 20.36 4.68 -2.10
CA PRO A 211 21.07 5.36 -1.04
C PRO A 211 20.44 5.02 0.31
N THR A 212 21.15 4.26 1.14
CA THR A 212 20.71 3.96 2.51
C THR A 212 20.42 5.26 3.24
N ARG A 213 19.18 5.37 3.72
CA ARG A 213 18.61 6.54 4.41
C ARG A 213 19.64 7.21 5.32
N LYS A 214 20.14 8.39 4.94
CA LYS A 214 20.95 9.25 5.82
C LYS A 214 20.02 9.97 6.78
N ILE A 215 19.43 9.25 7.72
CA ILE A 215 18.88 9.91 8.91
C ILE A 215 20.04 10.15 9.87
N SER A 216 20.59 11.36 9.86
CA SER A 216 21.31 11.92 11.00
C SER A 216 20.27 12.64 11.86
N PHE A 217 20.04 12.11 13.06
CA PHE A 217 19.44 12.88 14.14
C PHE A 217 20.57 13.48 14.97
N ASP A 218 21.27 14.47 14.41
CA ASP A 218 22.12 15.37 15.20
C ASP A 218 21.48 16.76 15.17
N GLU A 219 20.49 16.96 16.06
CA GLU A 219 20.43 17.95 17.15
C GLU A 219 19.09 17.88 17.90
#